data_AF-A0A9P3G931-F1
#
_entry.id   AF-A0A9P3G931-F1
#
_cell.length_a   1.000
_cell.length_b   1.000
_cell.length_c   1.000
_cell.angle_alpha   90.00
_cell.angle_beta   90.00
_cell.angle_gamma   90.00
#
_symmetry.space_group_name_H-M   'P 1'
#
loop_
_entity.id
_entity.type
_entity.pdbx_description
1 polymer ?
#
loop_
_entity_poly.entity_id
_entity_poly.type
_entity_poly.pdbx_seq_one_letter_code
_entity_poly.pdbx_strand_id
1 'polypeptide(L)'
;MAPEPLTQRPLDLVYVCYFLSHIPATVILGTQALYPQSESLLPSAIARLPRMYIEMSQDPLIGSALGLISSRESSTWFVSLLAVEVFFQLPVFIIGTLALRKDCKKIYVLLLIYGASTVTTFIPSLAVLFSTPLTSPETIAKHIVSVTAEQKVMLLSSYIPFFLVSLVMTIDMAARIYKLVHSGLQAQQATKSRWRHNNDLLQTHAAI
;
A
#
# COMPACT_ATOMS: atom_id res chain seq x y z
N MET A 1 11.03 -24.98 -12.64
CA MET A 1 10.75 -25.25 -11.21
C MET A 1 9.28 -25.03 -10.97
N ALA A 2 8.63 -25.91 -10.20
CA ALA A 2 7.26 -25.69 -9.76
C ALA A 2 7.21 -24.47 -8.82
N PRO A 3 6.11 -23.69 -8.81
CA PRO A 3 5.97 -22.54 -7.91
C PRO A 3 6.00 -23.02 -6.45
N GLU A 4 6.74 -22.32 -5.60
CA GLU A 4 6.78 -22.65 -4.18
C GLU A 4 5.42 -22.32 -3.52
N PRO A 5 4.88 -23.20 -2.67
CA PRO A 5 3.61 -22.92 -1.99
C PRO A 5 3.75 -21.72 -1.04
N LEU A 6 2.67 -20.96 -0.85
CA LEU A 6 2.66 -19.78 0.03
C LEU A 6 3.03 -20.11 1.48
N THR A 7 2.77 -21.33 1.94
CA THR A 7 3.15 -21.79 3.29
C THR A 7 4.66 -21.82 3.52
N GLN A 8 5.46 -21.88 2.44
CA GLN A 8 6.92 -21.79 2.49
C GLN A 8 7.44 -20.36 2.27
N ARG A 9 6.55 -19.41 1.96
CA ARG A 9 6.85 -18.00 1.69
C ARG A 9 6.08 -17.10 2.67
N PRO A 10 6.47 -17.06 3.97
CA PRO A 10 5.68 -16.42 5.02
C PRO A 10 5.44 -14.92 4.79
N LEU A 11 6.42 -14.19 4.23
CA LEU A 11 6.23 -12.77 3.88
C LEU A 11 5.19 -12.60 2.77
N ASP A 12 5.23 -13.44 1.74
CA ASP A 12 4.25 -13.39 0.65
C ASP A 12 2.83 -13.69 1.16
N LEU A 13 2.70 -14.60 2.15
CA LEU A 13 1.42 -14.85 2.82
C LEU A 13 0.93 -13.62 3.59
N VAL A 14 1.81 -12.95 4.35
CA VAL A 14 1.48 -11.69 5.03
C VAL A 14 1.00 -10.64 4.03
N TYR A 15 1.70 -10.47 2.90
CA TYR A 15 1.32 -9.51 1.86
C TYR A 15 -0.02 -9.84 1.21
N VAL A 16 -0.30 -11.12 0.95
CA VAL A 16 -1.61 -11.55 0.43
C VAL A 16 -2.73 -11.25 1.43
N CYS A 17 -2.55 -11.62 2.70
CA CYS A 17 -3.54 -11.32 3.74
C CYS A 17 -3.77 -9.81 3.90
N TYR A 18 -2.67 -9.05 3.86
CA TYR A 18 -2.68 -7.59 3.88
C TYR A 18 -3.49 -7.01 2.72
N PHE A 19 -3.23 -7.41 1.47
CA PHE A 19 -4.00 -6.92 0.33
C PHE A 19 -5.48 -7.29 0.41
N LEU A 20 -5.79 -8.52 0.81
CA LEU A 20 -7.18 -8.98 0.93
C LEU A 20 -7.97 -8.21 2.00
N SER A 21 -7.35 -7.86 3.12
CA SER A 21 -8.02 -7.10 4.18
C SER A 21 -8.27 -5.64 3.79
N HIS A 22 -7.47 -5.07 2.89
CA HIS A 22 -7.60 -3.66 2.47
C HIS A 22 -8.64 -3.44 1.38
N ILE A 23 -8.85 -4.41 0.49
CA ILE A 23 -9.79 -4.27 -0.62
C ILE A 23 -11.18 -3.82 -0.13
N PRO A 24 -11.81 -4.42 0.89
CA PRO A 24 -13.11 -3.96 1.39
C PRO A 24 -13.06 -2.52 1.93
N ALA A 25 -12.01 -2.17 2.68
CA ALA A 25 -11.87 -0.84 3.26
C ALA A 25 -11.73 0.24 2.17
N THR A 26 -10.86 0.03 1.18
CA THR A 26 -10.69 0.96 0.06
C THR A 26 -11.94 1.07 -0.80
N VAL A 27 -12.62 -0.05 -1.06
CA VAL A 27 -13.88 -0.03 -1.82
C VAL A 27 -14.97 0.71 -1.06
N ILE A 28 -15.13 0.48 0.24
CA ILE A 28 -16.20 1.09 1.03
C ILE A 28 -15.90 2.55 1.37
N LEU A 29 -14.70 2.85 1.86
CA LEU A 29 -14.32 4.19 2.35
C LEU A 29 -13.70 5.03 1.23
N GLY A 30 -12.69 4.50 0.54
CA GLY A 30 -11.92 5.22 -0.48
C GLY A 30 -12.79 5.67 -1.65
N THR A 31 -13.58 4.77 -2.24
CA THR A 31 -14.42 5.14 -3.40
C THR A 31 -15.51 6.14 -3.03
N GLN A 32 -16.10 6.03 -1.83
CA GLN A 32 -17.14 6.96 -1.37
C GLN A 32 -16.59 8.36 -1.10
N ALA A 33 -15.34 8.48 -0.64
CA ALA A 33 -14.67 9.77 -0.49
C ALA A 33 -14.38 10.48 -1.82
N LEU A 34 -14.31 9.73 -2.93
CA LEU A 34 -14.16 10.26 -4.29
C LEU A 34 -15.50 10.52 -4.97
N TYR A 35 -16.57 9.86 -4.51
CA TYR A 35 -17.89 9.95 -5.10
C TYR A 35 -18.54 11.33 -4.85
N PRO A 36 -19.15 11.97 -5.86
CA PRO A 36 -19.93 13.18 -5.66
C PRO A 36 -21.14 12.90 -4.75
N GLN A 37 -21.17 13.51 -3.56
CA GLN A 37 -22.26 13.33 -2.59
C GLN A 37 -23.62 13.86 -3.10
N SER A 38 -23.62 14.61 -4.21
CA SER A 38 -24.81 15.15 -4.87
C SER A 38 -25.58 14.12 -5.70
N GLU A 39 -25.01 12.96 -5.99
CA GLU A 39 -25.60 11.95 -6.88
C GLU A 39 -26.22 10.80 -6.06
N SER A 40 -27.56 10.67 -6.11
CA SER A 40 -28.33 9.70 -5.30
C SER A 40 -28.25 8.23 -5.76
N LEU A 41 -27.21 7.86 -6.51
CA LEU A 41 -27.13 6.54 -7.16
C LEU A 41 -26.61 5.43 -6.23
N LEU A 42 -26.06 5.77 -5.06
CA LEU A 42 -25.51 4.79 -4.14
C LEU A 42 -26.60 4.17 -3.26
N PRO A 43 -26.75 2.83 -3.23
CA PRO A 43 -27.70 2.17 -2.34
C PRO A 43 -27.48 2.58 -0.88
N SER A 44 -28.58 2.89 -0.17
CA SER A 44 -28.55 3.41 1.20
C SER A 44 -27.75 2.54 2.18
N ALA A 45 -27.76 1.21 1.98
CA ALA A 45 -26.99 0.27 2.78
C ALA A 45 -25.47 0.53 2.70
N ILE A 46 -24.95 0.85 1.52
CA ILE A 46 -23.51 1.11 1.30
C ILE A 46 -23.13 2.51 1.78
N ALA A 47 -24.00 3.50 1.53
CA ALA A 47 -23.82 4.88 1.96
C ALA A 47 -23.78 5.05 3.49
N ARG A 48 -24.35 4.09 4.24
CA ARG A 48 -24.36 4.10 5.71
C ARG A 48 -23.05 3.62 6.33
N LEU A 49 -22.28 2.78 5.64
CA LEU A 49 -21.09 2.15 6.22
C LEU A 49 -20.01 3.16 6.63
N PRO A 50 -19.67 4.21 5.84
CA PRO A 50 -18.70 5.20 6.29
C PRO A 50 -19.20 6.01 7.49
N ARG A 51 -20.52 6.26 7.59
CA ARG A 51 -21.11 6.96 8.74
C ARG A 51 -20.95 6.14 10.01
N MET A 52 -21.28 4.84 9.95
CA MET A 52 -21.08 3.92 11.07
C MET A 52 -19.61 3.84 11.50
N TYR A 53 -18.70 3.81 10.52
CA TYR A 53 -17.27 3.86 10.80
C TYR A 53 -16.88 5.14 11.54
N ILE A 54 -17.32 6.31 11.06
CA ILE A 54 -16.99 7.61 11.69
C ILE A 54 -17.65 7.76 13.06
N GLU A 55 -18.89 7.31 13.26
CA GLU A 55 -19.56 7.29 14.56
C GLU A 55 -18.74 6.51 15.60
N MET A 56 -18.14 5.39 15.19
CA MET A 56 -17.29 4.57 16.05
C MET A 56 -15.89 5.18 16.25
N SER A 57 -15.23 5.58 15.16
CA SER A 57 -13.80 5.89 15.16
C SER A 57 -13.46 7.36 15.35
N GLN A 58 -14.37 8.25 14.97
CA GLN A 58 -14.09 9.68 14.84
C GLN A 58 -12.81 9.95 14.03
N ASP A 59 -12.52 9.11 13.01
CA ASP A 59 -11.33 9.26 12.18
C ASP A 59 -11.31 10.67 11.53
N PRO A 60 -10.37 11.54 11.92
CA PRO A 60 -10.35 12.92 11.45
C PRO A 60 -10.01 13.02 9.95
N LEU A 61 -9.32 12.04 9.38
CA LEU A 61 -8.94 12.03 7.97
C LEU A 61 -10.13 11.63 7.09
N ILE A 62 -10.69 10.44 7.34
CA ILE A 62 -11.82 9.91 6.57
C ILE A 62 -13.07 10.77 6.81
N GLY A 63 -13.30 11.20 8.05
CA GLY A 63 -14.43 12.04 8.41
C GLY A 63 -14.38 13.40 7.74
N SER A 64 -13.19 14.00 7.59
CA SER A 64 -13.03 15.26 6.85
C SER A 64 -13.18 15.06 5.33
N ALA A 65 -12.61 13.99 4.77
CA ALA A 65 -12.73 13.65 3.35
C ALA A 65 -14.19 13.48 2.90
N LEU A 66 -15.02 12.92 3.78
CA LEU A 66 -16.45 12.71 3.56
C LEU A 66 -17.31 13.92 3.95
N GLY A 67 -16.72 14.98 4.52
CA GLY A 67 -17.46 16.15 4.99
C GLY A 67 -18.34 15.89 6.23
N LEU A 68 -18.00 14.87 7.02
CA LEU A 68 -18.76 14.43 8.20
C LEU A 68 -18.23 15.02 9.52
N ILE A 69 -16.94 15.36 9.58
CA ILE A 69 -16.30 15.95 10.77
C ILE A 69 -15.91 17.41 10.53
N SER A 70 -15.28 17.70 9.41
CA SER A 70 -14.85 19.05 9.02
C SER A 70 -15.10 19.29 7.54
N SER A 71 -14.80 20.50 7.04
CA SER A 71 -15.02 20.83 5.63
C SER A 71 -14.14 19.96 4.72
N ARG A 72 -14.74 19.40 3.67
CA ARG A 72 -14.02 18.58 2.68
C ARG A 72 -12.84 19.34 2.06
N GLU A 73 -12.98 20.63 1.84
CA GLU A 73 -11.95 21.51 1.29
C GLU A 73 -10.65 21.47 2.10
N SER A 74 -10.75 21.42 3.44
CA SER A 74 -9.59 21.31 4.35
C SER A 74 -8.82 19.99 4.22
N SER A 75 -9.45 18.98 3.59
CA SER A 75 -8.90 17.63 3.39
C SER A 75 -8.60 17.29 1.93
N THR A 76 -8.59 18.26 1.02
CA THR A 76 -8.36 18.04 -0.42
C THR A 76 -7.05 17.28 -0.70
N TRP A 77 -6.01 17.54 0.08
CA TRP A 77 -4.74 16.80 0.01
C TRP A 77 -4.96 15.30 0.28
N PHE A 78 -5.76 14.95 1.28
CA PHE A 78 -6.03 13.57 1.67
C PHE A 78 -6.98 12.89 0.67
N VAL A 79 -7.98 13.61 0.15
CA VAL A 79 -8.82 13.13 -0.96
C VAL A 79 -7.95 12.78 -2.17
N SER A 80 -6.90 13.55 -2.45
CA SER A 80 -5.94 13.24 -3.52
C SER A 80 -5.15 11.95 -3.22
N LEU A 81 -4.80 11.68 -1.97
CA LEU A 81 -4.16 10.42 -1.57
C LEU A 81 -5.13 9.23 -1.67
N LEU A 82 -6.40 9.41 -1.31
CA LEU A 82 -7.45 8.40 -1.53
C LEU A 82 -7.67 8.11 -3.02
N ALA A 83 -7.49 9.11 -3.90
CA ALA A 83 -7.49 8.87 -5.34
C ALA A 83 -6.33 7.96 -5.76
N VAL A 84 -5.12 8.17 -5.22
CA VAL A 84 -3.99 7.25 -5.43
C VAL A 84 -4.32 5.85 -4.90
N GLU A 85 -4.95 5.75 -3.73
CA GLU A 85 -5.38 4.47 -3.17
C GLU A 85 -6.33 3.72 -4.12
N VAL A 86 -7.38 4.39 -4.61
CA VAL A 86 -8.40 3.78 -5.46
C VAL A 86 -7.90 3.46 -6.88
N PHE A 87 -7.14 4.37 -7.50
CA PHE A 87 -6.77 4.23 -8.92
C PHE A 87 -5.45 3.49 -9.13
N PHE A 88 -4.55 3.50 -8.15
CA PHE A 88 -3.27 2.82 -8.26
C PHE A 88 -3.15 1.64 -7.28
N GLN A 89 -3.40 1.86 -5.99
CA GLN A 89 -3.14 0.82 -4.98
C GLN A 89 -4.15 -0.32 -5.04
N LEU A 90 -5.44 -0.04 -5.23
CA LEU A 90 -6.49 -1.07 -5.31
C LEU A 90 -6.26 -2.06 -6.47
N PRO A 91 -5.97 -1.64 -7.72
CA PRO A 91 -5.54 -2.57 -8.76
C PRO A 91 -4.32 -3.41 -8.35
N VAL A 92 -3.35 -2.80 -7.67
CA VAL A 92 -2.16 -3.53 -7.18
C VAL A 92 -2.52 -4.56 -6.10
N PHE A 93 -3.50 -4.31 -5.23
CA PHE A 93 -3.95 -5.30 -4.23
C PHE A 93 -4.44 -6.59 -4.91
N ILE A 94 -5.21 -6.43 -5.98
CA ILE A 94 -5.78 -7.54 -6.76
C ILE A 94 -4.66 -8.27 -7.52
N ILE A 95 -3.86 -7.54 -8.29
CA ILE A 95 -2.77 -8.12 -9.10
C ILE A 95 -1.73 -8.76 -8.20
N GLY A 96 -1.33 -8.09 -7.12
CA GLY A 96 -0.36 -8.55 -6.12
C GLY A 96 -0.81 -9.85 -5.47
N THR A 97 -2.06 -9.91 -5.00
CA THR A 97 -2.65 -11.15 -4.46
C THR A 97 -2.56 -12.31 -5.45
N LEU A 98 -2.99 -12.09 -6.70
CA LEU A 98 -2.99 -13.15 -7.72
C LEU A 98 -1.58 -13.58 -8.12
N ALA A 99 -0.65 -12.62 -8.24
CA ALA A 99 0.73 -12.87 -8.66
C ALA A 99 1.55 -13.57 -7.56
N LEU A 100 1.43 -13.15 -6.30
CA LEU A 100 2.14 -13.76 -5.17
C LEU A 100 1.67 -15.20 -4.94
N ARG A 101 0.36 -15.47 -5.05
CA ARG A 101 -0.19 -16.84 -5.02
C ARG A 101 0.41 -17.76 -6.08
N LYS A 102 0.81 -17.20 -7.23
CA LYS A 102 1.42 -17.93 -8.35
C LYS A 102 2.96 -17.91 -8.33
N ASP A 103 3.59 -17.37 -7.28
CA ASP A 103 5.04 -17.21 -7.18
C ASP A 103 5.65 -16.42 -8.36
N CYS A 104 4.93 -15.40 -8.83
CA CYS A 104 5.31 -14.63 -10.01
C CYS A 104 6.32 -13.52 -9.66
N LYS A 105 7.61 -13.77 -9.89
CA LYS A 105 8.71 -12.82 -9.61
C LYS A 105 8.63 -11.51 -10.40
N LYS A 106 7.89 -11.48 -11.51
CA LYS A 106 7.72 -10.27 -12.35
C LYS A 106 7.00 -9.14 -11.60
N ILE A 107 6.27 -9.46 -10.54
CA ILE A 107 5.51 -8.48 -9.76
C ILE A 107 6.38 -7.64 -8.82
N TYR A 108 7.62 -8.05 -8.53
CA TYR A 108 8.42 -7.41 -7.47
C TYR A 108 8.64 -5.91 -7.69
N VAL A 109 8.84 -5.48 -8.94
CA VAL A 109 8.98 -4.05 -9.26
C VAL A 109 7.70 -3.29 -8.95
N LEU A 110 6.54 -3.85 -9.30
CA LEU A 110 5.25 -3.23 -9.00
C LEU A 110 5.01 -3.16 -7.49
N LEU A 111 5.33 -4.22 -6.75
CA LEU A 111 5.20 -4.26 -5.29
C LEU A 111 6.18 -3.30 -4.59
N LEU A 112 7.38 -3.08 -5.15
CA LEU A 112 8.32 -2.08 -4.67
C LEU A 112 7.75 -0.67 -4.82
N ILE A 113 7.26 -0.33 -6.02
CA ILE A 113 6.65 0.99 -6.31
C ILE A 113 5.44 1.21 -5.41
N TYR A 114 4.60 0.18 -5.29
CA TYR A 114 3.45 0.20 -4.40
C TYR A 114 3.84 0.43 -2.94
N GLY A 115 4.77 -0.37 -2.40
CA GLY A 115 5.19 -0.25 -1.00
C GLY A 115 5.74 1.14 -0.70
N ALA A 116 6.62 1.65 -1.56
CA ALA A 116 7.19 2.99 -1.41
C ALA A 116 6.12 4.09 -1.48
N SER A 117 5.20 4.00 -2.46
CA SER A 117 4.08 4.92 -2.59
C SER A 117 3.20 4.92 -1.34
N THR A 118 2.80 3.75 -0.84
CA THR A 118 1.96 3.62 0.36
C THR A 118 2.65 4.19 1.60
N VAL A 119 3.94 3.93 1.79
CA VAL A 119 4.72 4.56 2.87
C VAL A 119 4.65 6.08 2.76
N THR A 120 4.84 6.64 1.56
CA THR A 120 4.75 8.09 1.32
C THR A 120 3.37 8.66 1.61
N THR A 121 2.28 7.98 1.22
CA THR A 121 0.91 8.46 1.48
C THR A 121 0.49 8.32 2.95
N PHE A 122 1.07 7.36 3.69
CA PHE A 122 0.75 7.16 5.11
C PHE A 122 1.46 8.13 6.05
N ILE A 123 2.64 8.67 5.70
CA ILE A 123 3.37 9.64 6.53
C ILE A 123 2.49 10.84 6.94
N PRO A 124 1.86 11.59 6.02
CA PRO A 124 1.02 12.73 6.41
C PRO A 124 -0.21 12.29 7.21
N SER A 125 -0.79 11.13 6.90
CA SER A 125 -1.93 10.57 7.63
C SER A 125 -1.58 10.28 9.09
N LEU A 126 -0.44 9.62 9.34
CA LEU A 126 0.06 9.36 10.68
C LEU A 126 0.38 10.66 11.42
N ALA A 127 0.97 11.65 10.75
CA ALA A 127 1.24 12.95 11.35
C ALA A 127 -0.05 13.61 11.88
N VAL A 128 -1.13 13.59 11.09
CA VAL A 128 -2.44 14.09 11.52
C VAL A 128 -2.96 13.32 12.74
N LEU A 129 -2.90 11.99 12.72
CA LEU A 129 -3.38 11.18 13.86
C LEU A 129 -2.58 11.43 15.14
N PHE A 130 -1.26 11.57 15.05
CA PHE A 130 -0.43 11.90 16.20
C PHE A 130 -0.73 13.30 16.74
N SER A 131 -0.89 14.28 15.85
CA SER A 131 -1.20 15.68 16.20
C SER A 131 -2.65 15.92 16.63
N THR A 132 -3.58 15.00 16.34
CA THR A 132 -4.98 15.14 16.75
C THR A 132 -5.08 15.08 18.29
N PRO A 133 -5.62 16.12 18.94
CA PRO A 133 -5.69 16.19 20.40
C PRO A 133 -6.72 15.20 20.97
N LEU A 134 -6.54 14.86 22.24
CA LEU A 134 -7.54 14.09 22.98
C LEU A 134 -8.77 14.96 23.27
N THR A 135 -9.95 14.35 23.26
CA THR A 135 -11.20 15.05 23.59
C THR A 135 -11.19 15.50 25.05
N SER A 136 -11.34 16.80 25.27
CA SER A 136 -11.46 17.42 26.58
C SER A 136 -12.53 18.52 26.55
N PRO A 137 -13.00 19.02 27.71
CA PRO A 137 -13.94 20.15 27.75
C PRO A 137 -13.46 21.35 26.93
N GLU A 138 -12.15 21.61 26.92
CA GLU A 138 -11.54 22.72 26.18
C GLU A 138 -11.57 22.50 24.67
N THR A 139 -11.31 21.27 24.18
CA THR A 139 -11.36 20.99 22.73
C THR A 139 -12.80 21.06 22.22
N ILE A 140 -13.76 20.60 23.02
CA ILE A 140 -15.20 20.71 22.73
C ILE A 140 -15.62 22.18 22.67
N ALA A 141 -15.26 22.98 23.69
CA ALA A 141 -15.62 24.39 23.76
C ALA A 141 -15.04 25.22 22.59
N LYS A 142 -13.88 24.81 22.07
CA LYS A 142 -13.22 25.47 20.93
C LYS A 142 -13.58 24.86 19.57
N HIS A 143 -14.49 23.88 19.53
CA HIS A 143 -14.84 23.13 18.31
C HIS A 143 -13.62 22.56 17.56
N ILE A 144 -12.61 22.11 18.31
CA ILE A 144 -11.41 21.49 17.75
C ILE A 144 -11.69 20.00 17.50
N VAL A 145 -11.38 19.52 16.30
CA VAL A 145 -11.42 18.09 15.97
C VAL A 145 -10.51 17.35 16.94
N SER A 146 -11.11 16.45 17.73
CA SER A 146 -10.43 15.69 18.78
C SER A 146 -11.02 14.29 18.87
N VAL A 147 -10.24 13.36 19.42
CA VAL A 147 -10.64 11.95 19.57
C VAL A 147 -10.46 11.48 21.00
N THR A 148 -11.25 10.52 21.46
CA THR A 148 -11.03 9.86 22.76
C THR A 148 -9.71 9.07 22.76
N ALA A 149 -9.22 8.68 23.94
CA ALA A 149 -8.00 7.88 24.04
C ALA A 149 -8.19 6.51 23.36
N GLU A 150 -9.35 5.90 23.53
CA GLU A 150 -9.74 4.62 22.94
C GLU A 150 -9.79 4.72 21.41
N GLN A 151 -10.42 5.78 20.88
CA GLN A 151 -10.43 6.05 19.44
C GLN A 151 -9.03 6.28 18.89
N LYS A 152 -8.18 7.04 19.59
CA LYS A 152 -6.80 7.29 19.17
C LYS A 152 -6.00 5.99 19.09
N VAL A 153 -6.12 5.13 20.10
CA VAL A 153 -5.47 3.80 20.10
C VAL A 153 -6.02 2.94 18.96
N MET A 154 -7.33 2.91 18.75
CA MET A 154 -7.96 2.16 17.66
C MET A 154 -7.44 2.62 16.29
N LEU A 155 -7.39 3.93 16.04
CA LEU A 155 -6.88 4.51 14.80
C LEU A 155 -5.40 4.18 14.59
N LEU A 156 -4.55 4.41 15.60
CA LEU A 156 -3.13 4.08 15.50
C LEU A 156 -2.89 2.57 15.31
N SER A 157 -3.70 1.72 15.94
CA SER A 157 -3.62 0.26 15.80
C SER A 157 -3.99 -0.24 14.41
N SER A 158 -4.71 0.55 13.60
CA SER A 158 -4.99 0.21 12.21
C SER A 158 -3.96 0.83 11.27
N TYR A 159 -3.63 2.12 11.42
CA TYR A 159 -2.73 2.83 10.51
C TYR A 159 -1.26 2.39 10.65
N ILE A 160 -0.77 2.13 11.86
CA ILE A 160 0.65 1.76 12.07
C ILE A 160 0.99 0.41 11.42
N PRO A 161 0.22 -0.68 11.62
CA PRO A 161 0.50 -1.94 10.93
C PRO A 161 0.49 -1.79 9.40
N PHE A 162 -0.40 -0.97 8.84
CA PHE A 162 -0.45 -0.74 7.40
C PHE A 162 0.80 -0.06 6.86
N PHE A 163 1.26 0.96 7.57
CA PHE A 163 2.54 1.61 7.29
C PHE A 163 3.71 0.62 7.39
N LEU A 164 3.78 -0.16 8.47
CA LEU A 164 4.90 -1.08 8.71
C LEU A 164 4.96 -2.22 7.69
N VAL A 165 3.83 -2.83 7.35
CA VAL A 165 3.79 -3.89 6.33
C VAL A 165 4.24 -3.36 4.97
N SER A 166 3.81 -2.15 4.60
CA SER A 166 4.23 -1.49 3.35
C SER A 166 5.72 -1.15 3.34
N LEU A 167 6.27 -0.70 4.46
CA LEU A 167 7.70 -0.44 4.62
C LEU A 167 8.53 -1.73 4.48
N VAL A 168 8.12 -2.80 5.17
CA VAL A 168 8.76 -4.10 5.07
C VAL A 168 8.67 -4.63 3.63
N MET A 169 7.52 -4.50 2.97
CA MET A 169 7.35 -4.89 1.56
C MET A 169 8.29 -4.11 0.64
N THR A 170 8.46 -2.82 0.85
CA THR A 170 9.39 -1.98 0.09
C THR A 170 10.82 -2.53 0.19
N ILE A 171 11.28 -2.79 1.41
CA ILE A 171 12.64 -3.29 1.66
C ILE A 171 12.83 -4.71 1.11
N ASP A 172 11.86 -5.60 1.34
CA ASP A 172 11.91 -6.99 0.84
C ASP A 172 11.94 -7.03 -0.69
N MET A 173 11.06 -6.29 -1.37
CA MET A 173 11.04 -6.25 -2.83
C MET A 173 12.33 -5.66 -3.40
N ALA A 174 12.87 -4.59 -2.80
CA ALA A 174 14.16 -4.03 -3.20
C ALA A 174 15.28 -5.07 -3.07
N ALA A 175 15.33 -5.81 -1.96
CA ALA A 175 16.33 -6.86 -1.73
C ALA A 175 16.19 -8.02 -2.73
N ARG A 176 14.96 -8.48 -3.02
CA ARG A 176 14.71 -9.54 -4.01
C ARG A 176 15.09 -9.12 -5.43
N ILE A 177 14.74 -7.89 -5.82
CA ILE A 177 15.13 -7.33 -7.12
C ILE A 177 16.64 -7.21 -7.22
N TYR A 178 17.30 -6.67 -6.20
CA TYR A 178 18.76 -6.54 -6.17
C TYR A 178 19.45 -7.90 -6.39
N LYS A 179 19.00 -8.95 -5.68
CA LYS A 179 19.51 -10.32 -5.88
C LYS A 179 19.35 -10.80 -7.31
N LEU A 180 18.16 -10.61 -7.92
CA LEU A 180 17.89 -11.02 -9.30
C LEU A 180 18.78 -10.27 -10.30
N VAL A 181 18.94 -8.95 -10.13
CA VAL A 181 19.81 -8.12 -10.97
C VAL A 181 21.27 -8.58 -10.84
N HIS A 182 21.74 -8.80 -9.61
CA HIS A 182 23.10 -9.26 -9.36
C HIS A 182 23.38 -10.62 -10.02
N SER A 183 22.49 -11.59 -9.85
CA SER A 183 22.60 -12.90 -10.53
C SER A 183 22.57 -12.76 -12.06
N GLY A 184 21.74 -11.86 -12.60
CA GLY A 184 21.69 -11.58 -14.03
C GLY A 184 23.02 -11.02 -14.58
N LEU A 185 23.63 -10.08 -13.85
CA LEU A 185 24.93 -9.51 -14.21
C LEU A 185 26.05 -10.55 -14.19
N GLN A 186 26.09 -11.41 -13.17
CA GLN A 186 27.07 -12.50 -13.09
C GLN A 186 26.91 -13.50 -14.27
N ALA A 187 25.68 -13.89 -14.60
CA ALA A 187 25.41 -14.77 -15.73
C ALA A 187 25.82 -14.16 -17.07
N GLN A 188 25.58 -12.85 -17.25
CA GLN A 188 26.01 -12.12 -18.44
C GLN A 188 27.54 -12.08 -18.56
N GLN A 189 28.25 -11.84 -17.46
CA GLN A 189 29.72 -11.85 -17.43
C GLN A 189 30.28 -13.24 -17.75
N ALA A 190 29.75 -14.29 -17.14
CA ALA A 190 30.16 -15.67 -17.41
C ALA A 190 29.97 -16.04 -18.90
N THR A 191 28.85 -15.62 -19.49
CA THR A 191 28.57 -15.84 -20.92
C THR A 191 29.57 -15.10 -21.80
N LYS A 192 29.89 -13.84 -21.49
CA LYS A 192 30.91 -13.06 -22.22
C LYS A 192 32.31 -13.68 -22.12
N SER A 193 32.71 -14.13 -20.92
CA SER A 193 34.00 -14.79 -20.70
C SER A 193 34.10 -16.10 -21.48
N ARG A 194 33.05 -16.93 -21.47
CA ARG A 194 33.00 -18.17 -22.25
C ARG A 194 33.04 -17.92 -23.75
N TRP A 195 32.32 -16.91 -24.24
CA TRP A 195 32.35 -16.54 -25.66
C TRP A 195 33.76 -16.09 -26.10
N ARG A 196 34.42 -15.23 -25.30
CA ARG A 196 35.80 -14.80 -25.57
C ARG A 196 36.76 -15.98 -25.62
N HIS A 197 36.72 -16.83 -24.59
CA HIS A 197 37.58 -18.02 -24.51
C HIS A 197 37.41 -18.95 -25.72
N ASN A 198 36.17 -19.21 -26.14
CA ASN A 198 35.91 -20.04 -27.33
C ASN A 198 36.44 -19.38 -28.63
N ASN A 199 36.35 -18.05 -28.74
CA ASN A 199 36.82 -17.35 -29.93
C ASN A 199 38.35 -17.33 -30.02
N ASP A 200 39.05 -17.19 -28.89
CA ASP A 200 40.51 -17.28 -28.80
C ASP A 200 41.00 -18.68 -29.21
N LEU A 201 40.28 -19.74 -28.82
CA LEU A 201 40.57 -21.11 -29.24
C LEU A 201 40.39 -21.29 -30.76
N LEU A 202 39.30 -20.75 -31.34
CA LEU A 202 39.08 -20.85 -32.78
C LEU A 202 40.17 -20.14 -33.60
N GLN A 203 40.66 -18.99 -33.13
CA GLN A 203 41.73 -18.25 -33.80
C GLN A 203 43.08 -18.96 -33.72
N THR A 204 43.40 -19.57 -32.58
CA THR A 204 44.65 -20.33 -32.40
C THR A 204 44.68 -21.61 -33.24
N HIS A 205 43.55 -22.31 -33.38
CA HIS A 205 43.45 -23.48 -34.25
C HIS A 205 43.47 -23.15 -35.76
N ALA A 206 43.08 -21.95 -36.17
CA ALA A 206 43.12 -21.52 -37.57
C ALA A 206 44.51 -21.03 -38.03
N ALA A 207 45.45 -20.85 -37.10
CA ALA A 207 46.80 -20.34 -37.36
C ALA A 207 47.88 -21.45 -37.50
N ILE A 208 47.47 -22.72 -37.46
CA ILE A 208 48.31 -23.93 -37.62
C ILE A 208 47.94 -24.60 -38.94
#